data_AF-A0AAJ1I934-F1
#
_entry.id   AF-A0AAJ1I934-F1
#
_cell.length_a   1.000
_cell.length_b   1.000
_cell.length_c   1.000
_cell.angle_alpha   90.00
_cell.angle_beta   90.00
_cell.angle_gamma   90.00
#
_symmetry.space_group_name_H-M   'P 1'
#
loop_
_entity.id
_entity.type
_entity.pdbx_description
1 polymer ?
#
loop_
_entity_poly.entity_id
_entity_poly.type
_entity_poly.pdbx_seq_one_letter_code
_entity_poly.pdbx_strand_id
1 'polypeptide(L)'
;MKFIQYNLSGKIVEQYSCDFDQLKANPIGEKVRITTDDGKGYIGFWDTFLEQGTVQIVEISQYDLDERTSKLRSSNGIVAFVPTNRITKLETILHSNPRWGTRPSNKFEFSKPVKIDLKQDLFKNWLTKTTPSLNN
;
A
#
# COMPACT_ATOMS: atom_id res chain seq x y z
N MET A 1 -7.65 -14.00 -13.54
CA MET A 1 -7.73 -13.25 -12.25
C MET A 1 -8.44 -11.90 -12.46
N LYS A 2 -9.19 -11.39 -11.47
CA LYS A 2 -9.71 -10.01 -11.46
C LYS A 2 -8.75 -9.07 -10.72
N PHE A 3 -8.29 -8.02 -11.38
CA PHE A 3 -7.46 -6.97 -10.79
C PHE A 3 -8.27 -5.71 -10.51
N ILE A 4 -8.08 -5.10 -9.34
CA ILE A 4 -8.64 -3.79 -8.99
C ILE A 4 -7.58 -2.98 -8.26
N GLN A 5 -7.27 -1.79 -8.77
CA GLN A 5 -6.41 -0.83 -8.09
C GLN A 5 -7.23 0.36 -7.61
N TYR A 6 -7.01 0.73 -6.35
CA TYR A 6 -7.63 1.87 -5.69
C TYR A 6 -6.59 2.97 -5.49
N ASN A 7 -7.01 4.23 -5.51
CA ASN A 7 -6.20 5.29 -4.89
C ASN A 7 -6.31 5.23 -3.36
N LEU A 8 -5.52 6.06 -2.67
CA LEU A 8 -5.52 6.13 -1.20
C LEU A 8 -6.91 6.40 -0.58
N SER A 9 -7.83 7.04 -1.31
CA SER A 9 -9.19 7.36 -0.83
C SER A 9 -10.22 6.25 -1.14
N GLY A 10 -9.80 5.15 -1.75
CA GLY A 10 -10.68 4.03 -2.11
C GLY A 10 -11.44 4.18 -3.43
N LYS A 11 -11.10 5.18 -4.26
CA LYS A 11 -11.65 5.28 -5.62
C LYS A 11 -10.90 4.30 -6.53
N ILE A 12 -11.63 3.53 -7.33
CA ILE A 12 -11.05 2.67 -8.37
C ILE A 12 -10.35 3.55 -9.41
N VAL A 13 -9.06 3.31 -9.64
CA VAL A 13 -8.26 3.96 -10.68
C VAL A 13 -8.06 3.04 -11.88
N GLU A 14 -8.01 1.73 -11.65
CA GLU A 14 -7.89 0.73 -12.71
C GLU A 14 -8.59 -0.56 -12.30
N GLN A 15 -9.24 -1.23 -13.27
CA GLN A 15 -9.87 -2.53 -13.07
C GLN A 15 -9.88 -3.29 -14.39
N TYR A 16 -9.45 -4.56 -14.37
CA TYR A 16 -9.49 -5.44 -15.53
C TYR A 16 -9.44 -6.92 -15.11
N SER A 17 -9.66 -7.82 -16.07
CA SER A 17 -9.39 -9.25 -15.90
C SER A 17 -8.19 -9.62 -16.74
N CYS A 18 -7.28 -10.41 -16.18
CA CYS A 18 -6.05 -10.83 -16.84
C CYS A 18 -5.56 -12.15 -16.26
N ASP A 19 -4.66 -12.82 -16.98
CA ASP A 19 -3.77 -13.79 -16.37
C ASP A 19 -2.70 -13.06 -15.55
N PHE A 20 -2.05 -13.75 -14.62
CA PHE A 20 -1.12 -13.10 -13.69
C PHE A 20 0.09 -12.50 -14.41
N ASP A 21 0.62 -13.20 -15.40
CA ASP A 21 1.72 -12.78 -16.27
C ASP A 21 1.36 -11.58 -17.16
N GLN A 22 0.08 -11.26 -17.29
CA GLN A 22 -0.45 -10.11 -18.04
C GLN A 22 -0.73 -8.88 -17.15
N LEU A 23 -0.31 -8.90 -15.87
CA LEU A 23 -0.35 -7.72 -15.02
C LEU A 23 0.46 -6.59 -15.67
N LYS A 24 -0.20 -5.46 -15.93
CA LYS A 24 0.44 -4.30 -16.59
C LYS A 24 1.57 -3.71 -15.77
N ALA A 25 1.44 -3.75 -14.44
CA ALA A 25 2.44 -3.34 -13.49
C ALA A 25 2.32 -4.18 -12.21
N ASN A 26 3.45 -4.65 -11.68
CA ASN A 26 3.47 -5.33 -10.39
C ASN A 26 3.28 -4.30 -9.27
N PRO A 27 2.35 -4.53 -8.32
CA PRO A 27 2.06 -3.59 -7.23
C PRO A 27 3.10 -3.68 -6.10
N ILE A 28 4.40 -3.72 -6.44
CA ILE A 28 5.50 -3.94 -5.50
C ILE A 28 5.48 -2.87 -4.40
N GLY A 29 5.51 -3.32 -3.15
CA GLY A 29 5.44 -2.49 -1.95
C GLY A 29 4.04 -1.92 -1.66
N GLU A 30 3.05 -2.14 -2.52
CA GLU A 30 1.68 -1.72 -2.25
C GLU A 30 0.99 -2.67 -1.28
N LYS A 31 0.10 -2.12 -0.44
CA LYS A 31 -0.87 -2.88 0.33
C LYS A 31 -1.83 -3.56 -0.63
N VAL A 32 -1.94 -4.87 -0.50
CA VAL A 32 -2.79 -5.73 -1.32
C VAL A 32 -3.76 -6.54 -0.48
N ARG A 33 -4.89 -6.90 -1.09
CA ARG A 33 -5.80 -7.96 -0.65
C ARG A 33 -5.93 -8.97 -1.78
N ILE A 34 -5.56 -10.21 -1.48
CA ILE A 34 -5.63 -11.34 -2.41
C ILE A 34 -6.80 -12.21 -2.00
N THR A 35 -7.56 -12.70 -2.99
CA THR A 35 -8.51 -13.81 -2.82
C THR A 35 -8.05 -14.97 -3.70
N THR A 36 -8.06 -16.17 -3.14
CA THR A 36 -7.68 -17.40 -3.84
C THR A 36 -8.90 -18.23 -4.25
N ASP A 37 -8.69 -19.24 -5.09
CA ASP A 37 -9.72 -20.14 -5.61
C ASP A 37 -10.43 -20.96 -4.53
N ASP A 38 -9.75 -21.28 -3.43
CA ASP A 38 -10.32 -21.93 -2.24
C ASP A 38 -11.05 -20.95 -1.29
N GLY A 39 -11.13 -19.66 -1.65
CA GLY A 39 -11.78 -18.62 -0.88
C GLY A 39 -10.92 -18.00 0.23
N LYS A 40 -9.65 -18.42 0.42
CA LYS A 40 -8.76 -17.78 1.39
C LYS A 40 -8.38 -16.37 0.97
N GLY A 41 -8.32 -15.48 1.97
CA GLY A 41 -7.90 -14.10 1.82
C GLY A 41 -6.53 -13.85 2.44
N TYR A 42 -5.68 -13.09 1.75
CA TYR A 42 -4.40 -12.62 2.27
C TYR A 42 -4.35 -11.10 2.20
N ILE A 43 -3.86 -10.46 3.24
CA ILE A 43 -3.67 -9.01 3.27
C ILE A 43 -2.24 -8.73 3.74
N GLY A 44 -1.56 -7.83 3.04
CA GLY A 44 -0.19 -7.44 3.37
C GLY A 44 0.40 -6.56 2.30
N PHE A 45 1.68 -6.30 2.38
CA PHE A 45 2.42 -5.62 1.32
C PHE A 45 2.89 -6.65 0.30
N TRP A 46 2.68 -6.34 -0.97
CA TRP A 46 3.18 -7.16 -2.05
C TRP A 46 4.69 -7.06 -2.12
N ASP A 47 5.35 -8.17 -1.82
CA ASP A 47 6.77 -8.36 -2.04
C ASP A 47 6.98 -9.25 -3.27
N THR A 48 8.19 -9.28 -3.82
CA THR A 48 8.48 -10.13 -4.97
C THR A 48 9.85 -10.77 -4.81
N PHE A 49 9.87 -12.10 -4.69
CA PHE A 49 11.08 -12.88 -4.87
C PHE A 49 11.08 -13.60 -6.22
N LEU A 50 12.23 -13.56 -6.87
CA LEU A 50 12.49 -14.13 -8.19
C LEU A 50 12.98 -15.57 -8.04
N GLU A 51 12.31 -16.51 -8.69
CA GLU A 51 13.02 -17.58 -9.37
C GLU A 51 12.86 -17.37 -10.88
N GLN A 52 13.97 -17.54 -11.59
CA GLN A 52 14.20 -17.09 -12.96
C GLN A 52 13.06 -17.47 -13.93
N GLY A 53 12.46 -16.44 -14.56
CA GLY A 53 11.67 -16.57 -15.78
C GLY A 53 10.16 -16.35 -15.62
N THR A 54 9.55 -16.63 -14.46
CA THR A 54 8.11 -16.34 -14.22
C THR A 54 7.81 -16.32 -12.72
N VAL A 55 7.10 -15.28 -12.23
CA VAL A 55 6.68 -15.22 -10.82
C VAL A 55 5.60 -16.29 -10.57
N GLN A 56 5.98 -17.38 -9.92
CA GLN A 56 5.06 -18.48 -9.58
C GLN A 56 4.47 -18.33 -8.19
N ILE A 57 5.16 -17.60 -7.31
CA ILE A 57 4.79 -17.39 -5.91
C ILE A 57 4.98 -15.92 -5.59
N VAL A 58 3.99 -15.32 -4.93
CA VAL A 58 4.05 -13.96 -4.40
C VAL A 58 4.25 -14.02 -2.90
N GLU A 59 5.11 -13.14 -2.40
CA GLU A 59 5.32 -12.93 -0.97
C GLU A 59 4.44 -11.78 -0.49
N ILE A 60 3.72 -12.02 0.60
CA ILE A 60 2.82 -11.05 1.22
C ILE A 60 3.32 -10.76 2.62
N SER A 61 3.99 -9.62 2.74
CA SER A 61 4.65 -9.17 3.96
C SER A 61 3.68 -8.45 4.89
N GLN A 62 3.68 -8.83 6.15
CA GLN A 62 2.90 -8.24 7.23
C GLN A 62 3.82 -7.85 8.37
N TYR A 63 3.41 -6.86 9.15
CA TYR A 63 4.05 -6.55 10.41
C TYR A 63 3.73 -7.64 11.43
N ASP A 64 4.71 -8.05 12.22
CA ASP A 64 4.46 -8.75 13.48
C ASP A 64 3.87 -7.76 14.50
N LEU A 65 2.56 -7.58 14.42
CA LEU A 65 1.81 -6.54 15.12
C LEU A 65 0.85 -7.17 16.13
N ASP A 66 0.77 -6.57 17.32
CA ASP A 66 -0.39 -6.76 18.19
C ASP A 66 -1.54 -5.89 17.69
N GLU A 67 -2.46 -6.49 16.94
CA GLU A 67 -3.65 -5.83 16.36
C GLU A 67 -4.49 -5.06 17.40
N ARG A 68 -4.45 -5.44 18.69
CA ARG A 68 -5.17 -4.73 19.75
C ARG A 68 -4.52 -3.40 20.11
N THR A 69 -3.19 -3.35 20.12
CA THR A 69 -2.42 -2.20 20.59
C THR A 69 -1.74 -1.41 19.47
N SER A 70 -1.75 -1.96 18.25
CA SER A 70 -1.00 -1.47 17.09
C SER A 70 0.51 -1.30 17.35
N LYS A 71 1.04 -2.05 18.33
CA LYS A 71 2.47 -2.08 18.63
C LYS A 71 3.10 -3.27 17.93
N LEU A 72 4.32 -3.07 17.44
CA LEU A 72 5.15 -4.15 16.92
C LEU A 72 5.51 -5.09 18.07
N ARG A 73 5.33 -6.39 17.85
CA ARG A 73 5.80 -7.46 18.74
C ARG A 73 7.27 -7.75 18.50
N SER A 74 7.73 -7.61 17.25
CA SER A 74 9.12 -7.69 16.87
C SER A 74 9.42 -6.79 15.66
N SER A 75 10.70 -6.61 15.36
CA SER A 75 11.16 -5.96 14.12
C SER A 75 11.06 -6.88 12.89
N ASN A 76 10.65 -8.13 13.07
CA ASN A 76 10.56 -9.10 11.98
C ASN A 76 9.25 -8.95 11.22
N GLY A 77 9.29 -9.17 9.91
CA GLY A 77 8.10 -9.32 9.09
C GLY A 77 7.54 -10.74 9.17
N ILE A 78 6.22 -10.88 9.08
CA ILE A 78 5.54 -12.15 8.83
C ILE A 78 5.27 -12.22 7.34
N VAL A 79 5.73 -13.28 6.67
CA VAL A 79 5.56 -13.45 5.22
C VAL A 79 4.62 -14.62 4.95
N ALA A 80 3.63 -14.39 4.08
CA ALA A 80 2.82 -15.45 3.50
C ALA A 80 3.19 -15.67 2.04
N PHE A 81 3.28 -16.93 1.61
CA PHE A 81 3.60 -17.31 0.24
C PHE A 81 2.32 -17.74 -0.48
N VAL A 82 2.00 -17.08 -1.60
CA VAL A 82 0.78 -17.34 -2.36
C VAL A 82 1.12 -17.75 -3.79
N PRO A 83 0.76 -18.98 -4.21
CA PRO A 83 0.91 -19.40 -5.61
C PRO A 83 0.06 -18.54 -6.54
N THR A 84 0.66 -17.99 -7.61
CA THR A 84 -0.01 -17.06 -8.52
C THR A 84 -1.17 -17.71 -9.28
N ASN A 85 -1.05 -19.00 -9.59
CA ASN A 85 -2.10 -19.80 -10.23
C ASN A 85 -3.35 -20.01 -9.35
N ARG A 86 -3.28 -19.72 -8.06
CA ARG A 86 -4.44 -19.79 -7.14
C ARG A 86 -5.15 -18.46 -6.99
N ILE A 87 -4.58 -17.35 -7.47
CA ILE A 87 -5.14 -16.03 -7.24
C ILE A 87 -6.32 -15.77 -8.18
N THR A 88 -7.51 -15.63 -7.62
CA THR A 88 -8.73 -15.29 -8.37
C THR A 88 -8.99 -13.80 -8.39
N LYS A 89 -8.58 -13.08 -7.34
CA LYS A 89 -8.73 -11.63 -7.23
C LYS A 89 -7.51 -10.98 -6.56
N LEU A 90 -7.04 -9.90 -7.15
CA LEU A 90 -5.99 -9.03 -6.61
C LEU A 90 -6.51 -7.60 -6.49
N GLU A 91 -6.54 -7.10 -5.27
CA GLU A 91 -6.90 -5.72 -4.96
C GLU A 91 -5.69 -4.98 -4.39
N THR A 92 -5.39 -3.79 -4.88
CA THR A 92 -4.21 -3.02 -4.46
C THR A 92 -4.58 -1.58 -4.14
N ILE A 93 -3.86 -0.96 -3.20
CA ILE A 93 -3.97 0.47 -2.93
C ILE A 93 -2.72 1.16 -3.46
N LEU A 94 -2.87 1.92 -4.53
CA LEU A 94 -1.80 2.67 -5.17
C LEU A 94 -1.13 3.62 -4.16
N HIS A 95 0.20 3.55 -4.10
CA HIS A 95 1.05 4.37 -3.21
C HIS A 95 0.78 4.19 -1.70
N SER A 96 0.24 3.04 -1.29
CA SER A 96 -0.04 2.72 0.12
C SER A 96 1.17 2.26 0.93
N ASN A 97 2.33 2.09 0.31
CA ASN A 97 3.57 1.81 1.04
C ASN A 97 3.75 2.91 2.10
N PRO A 98 3.85 2.56 3.40
CA PRO A 98 3.93 3.55 4.46
C PRO A 98 5.11 4.48 4.23
N ARG A 99 4.79 5.71 3.82
CA ARG A 99 5.72 6.83 3.91
C ARG A 99 5.88 7.14 5.40
N TRP A 100 7.11 7.46 5.79
CA TRP A 100 7.54 7.62 7.18
C TRP A 100 6.53 8.43 8.01
N GLY A 101 6.23 7.98 9.23
CA GLY A 101 5.38 8.71 10.19
C GLY A 101 3.94 8.21 10.36
N THR A 102 3.54 7.12 9.70
CA THR A 102 2.24 6.45 9.94
C THR A 102 2.41 5.20 10.83
N ARG A 103 1.41 4.89 11.67
CA ARG A 103 1.46 3.68 12.51
C ARG A 103 1.42 2.43 11.63
N PRO A 104 2.24 1.40 11.91
CA PRO A 104 2.16 0.11 11.22
C PRO A 104 0.75 -0.47 11.30
N SER A 105 0.25 -1.01 10.18
CA SER A 105 -1.06 -1.66 10.09
C SER A 105 -1.03 -2.76 9.04
N ASN A 106 -1.62 -3.91 9.36
CA ASN A 106 -1.85 -5.00 8.42
C ASN A 106 -3.20 -4.90 7.71
N LYS A 107 -4.06 -3.95 8.10
CA LYS A 107 -5.40 -3.83 7.54
C LYS A 107 -5.37 -3.26 6.13
N PHE A 108 -6.32 -3.70 5.30
CA PHE A 108 -6.58 -3.12 3.99
C PHE A 108 -7.53 -1.93 4.16
N GLU A 109 -6.99 -0.76 4.47
CA GLU A 109 -7.75 0.44 4.80
C GLU A 109 -7.36 1.61 3.90
N PHE A 110 -8.35 2.40 3.51
CA PHE A 110 -8.16 3.63 2.76
C PHE A 110 -7.84 4.78 3.72
N SER A 111 -6.99 5.70 3.26
CA SER A 111 -6.73 6.96 3.94
C SER A 111 -8.02 7.75 4.08
N LYS A 112 -8.26 8.28 5.28
CA LYS A 112 -9.32 9.26 5.48
C LYS A 112 -8.97 10.51 4.66
N PRO A 113 -9.95 11.14 3.98
CA PRO A 113 -9.70 12.38 3.29
C PRO A 113 -9.18 13.41 4.29
N VAL A 114 -7.95 13.89 4.07
CA VAL A 114 -7.45 15.06 4.78
C VAL A 114 -8.23 16.24 4.21
N LYS A 115 -9.17 16.80 4.99
CA LYS A 115 -9.74 18.10 4.68
C LYS A 115 -8.64 19.13 4.89
N ILE A 116 -7.87 19.41 3.83
CA ILE A 116 -6.96 20.55 3.83
C ILE A 116 -7.84 21.78 3.63
N ASP A 117 -8.13 22.49 4.71
CA ASP A 117 -8.69 23.84 4.59
C ASP A 117 -7.56 24.78 4.17
N LEU A 118 -7.36 24.90 2.86
CA LEU A 118 -6.29 25.69 2.22
C LEU A 118 -6.29 27.17 2.64
N LYS A 119 -7.34 27.65 3.31
CA LYS A 119 -7.45 29.05 3.74
C LYS A 119 -6.66 29.41 4.99
N GLN A 120 -6.21 28.46 5.83
CA GLN A 120 -5.65 28.81 7.13
C GLN A 120 -4.16 28.51 7.34
N ASP A 121 -3.62 27.33 7.01
CA ASP A 121 -2.47 26.87 7.81
C ASP A 121 -1.07 26.77 7.18
N LEU A 122 -0.85 26.88 5.87
CA LEU A 122 0.49 26.58 5.32
C LEU A 122 1.21 27.70 4.56
N PHE A 123 0.49 28.67 3.99
CA PHE A 123 1.14 29.73 3.20
C PHE A 123 1.39 31.04 3.95
N LYS A 124 0.65 31.35 5.02
CA LYS A 124 0.82 32.63 5.76
C LYS A 124 2.14 32.71 6.54
N ASN A 125 2.64 31.56 7.02
CA ASN A 125 3.86 31.51 7.84
C ASN A 125 5.14 31.31 7.00
N TRP A 126 5.02 30.94 5.72
CA TRP A 126 6.19 30.72 4.86
C TRP A 126 6.68 32.02 4.20
N LEU A 127 5.75 32.90 3.81
CA LEU A 127 6.07 34.18 3.16
C LEU A 127 6.60 35.27 4.11
N THR A 128 6.51 35.09 5.43
CA THR A 128 6.88 36.11 6.42
C THR A 128 8.35 36.06 6.87
N LYS A 129 9.15 35.07 6.40
CA LYS A 129 10.54 34.89 6.86
C LYS A 129 11.65 35.35 5.90
N THR A 130 11.32 36.00 4.78
CA THR A 130 12.33 36.47 3.82
C THR A 130 12.19 37.95 3.50
N THR A 131 12.56 38.80 4.45
CA THR A 131 13.04 40.15 4.14
C THR A 131 14.22 40.47 5.06
N PRO A 132 15.47 40.46 4.58
CA PRO A 132 16.59 41.04 5.32
C PRO A 132 16.43 42.56 5.29
N SER A 133 16.45 43.20 6.46
CA SER A 133 16.60 44.65 6.57
C SER A 133 17.99 45.03 6.07
N LEU A 134 18.08 45.74 4.93
CA LEU A 134 19.27 46.52 4.61
C LEU A 134 19.35 47.68 5.62
N ASN A 135 20.35 47.64 6.50
CA ASN A 135 20.78 48.82 7.25
C ASN A 135 21.83 49.56 6.41
N ASN A 136 21.62 50.87 6.28
CA ASN A 136 22.50 51.86 5.65
C ASN A 136 23.88 51.93 6.31
#